data_AF-A0A210QQV5-F1
#
_entry.id   AF-A0A210QQV5-F1
#
_cell.length_a   1.000
_cell.length_b   1.000
_cell.length_c   1.000
_cell.angle_alpha   90.00
_cell.angle_beta   90.00
_cell.angle_gamma   90.00
#
_symmetry.space_group_name_H-M   'P 1'
#
loop_
_entity.id
_entity.type
_entity.pdbx_description
1 polymer ?
#
loop_
_entity_poly.entity_id
_entity_poly.type
_entity_poly.pdbx_seq_one_letter_code
_entity_poly.pdbx_strand_id
1 'polypeptide(L)'
;MACNQDIPEEAIDLHNKMVKYLDGYIFGDDLIKLKELFKDIPLTPAVMEKISNIYDLFKHLLDNKIISIGSYTKFISNLRLINPNQAAYVEKRERDMQEVIKRDLPVVTIGQTTYSVSTNSQVTLQCSVSANPAITSVVWQKSSGGTTSSITIDGTRYSGGSTTSPTLVINNAASTDSGTYVCRATNSIGTGTGTSITLSVTGSANHVNMASNQYIPKEVIALHNEMVIRLDGYILGDDLIKLKNFFKEIPLTSADMENIHNMYDLFEHLMKNEIISFGSYTKFISNLRQINPYQATYVEKKEREMKEIIKRGNGSGTDENITAEQPQDDIGSNRNSTAEDPDEGDSPAGEKSICKLS
;
A
#
# COMPACT_ATOMS: atom_id res chain seq x y z
N MET A 1 -34.20 -5.40 -21.74
CA MET A 1 -33.58 -4.07 -21.74
C MET A 1 -32.14 -4.27 -21.32
N ALA A 2 -31.19 -4.23 -22.27
CA ALA A 2 -29.78 -4.52 -22.03
C ALA A 2 -28.95 -3.45 -22.75
N CYS A 3 -28.97 -2.22 -22.25
CA CYS A 3 -27.83 -1.35 -22.45
C CYS A 3 -26.76 -1.87 -21.48
N ASN A 4 -25.75 -2.58 -22.02
CA ASN A 4 -24.56 -2.98 -21.28
C ASN A 4 -24.05 -1.74 -20.51
N GLN A 5 -24.04 -1.81 -19.18
CA GLN A 5 -23.35 -0.82 -18.34
C GLN A 5 -21.82 -0.90 -18.47
N ASP A 6 -21.29 -1.78 -19.34
CA ASP A 6 -19.87 -2.11 -19.44
C ASP A 6 -19.16 -1.59 -20.71
N ILE A 7 -19.78 -0.70 -21.50
CA ILE A 7 -19.15 -0.17 -22.73
C ILE A 7 -18.61 1.25 -22.47
N PRO A 8 -17.30 1.50 -22.66
CA PRO A 8 -16.72 2.83 -22.50
C PRO A 8 -17.33 3.88 -23.46
N GLU A 9 -17.55 5.10 -22.99
CA GLU A 9 -18.09 6.20 -23.82
C GLU A 9 -17.27 6.46 -25.09
N GLU A 10 -15.93 6.34 -25.01
CA GLU A 10 -15.04 6.47 -26.15
C GLU A 10 -15.35 5.42 -27.24
N ALA A 11 -15.70 4.19 -26.87
CA ALA A 11 -16.09 3.16 -27.84
C ALA A 11 -17.45 3.46 -28.48
N ILE A 12 -18.38 4.05 -27.72
CA ILE A 12 -19.68 4.51 -28.24
C ILE A 12 -19.50 5.67 -29.22
N ASP A 13 -18.63 6.64 -28.93
CA ASP A 13 -18.30 7.73 -29.86
C ASP A 13 -17.65 7.21 -31.15
N LEU A 14 -16.72 6.26 -31.05
CA LEU A 14 -16.13 5.59 -32.22
C LEU A 14 -17.19 4.86 -33.05
N HIS A 15 -18.14 4.16 -32.42
CA HIS A 15 -19.27 3.54 -33.08
C HIS A 15 -20.11 4.59 -33.84
N ASN A 16 -20.51 5.67 -33.17
CA ASN A 16 -21.33 6.71 -33.78
C ASN A 16 -20.63 7.37 -34.97
N LYS A 17 -19.33 7.66 -34.86
CA LYS A 17 -18.51 8.16 -35.97
C LYS A 17 -18.42 7.18 -37.13
N MET A 18 -18.32 5.88 -36.85
CA MET A 18 -18.30 4.83 -37.87
C MET A 18 -19.65 4.77 -38.60
N VAL A 19 -20.77 4.70 -37.89
CA VAL A 19 -22.11 4.63 -38.50
C VAL A 19 -22.39 5.89 -39.32
N LYS A 20 -22.03 7.07 -38.80
CA LYS A 20 -22.14 8.34 -39.54
C LYS A 20 -21.33 8.38 -40.82
N TYR A 21 -20.12 7.82 -40.80
CA TYR A 21 -19.32 7.69 -42.01
C TYR A 21 -20.02 6.77 -43.02
N LEU A 22 -20.50 5.60 -42.60
CA LEU A 22 -21.18 4.64 -43.48
C LEU A 22 -22.45 5.18 -44.11
N ASP A 23 -23.17 6.07 -43.45
CA ASP A 23 -24.41 6.68 -43.98
C ASP A 23 -24.16 7.42 -45.31
N GLY A 24 -22.96 8.00 -45.48
CA GLY A 24 -22.54 8.64 -46.72
C GLY A 24 -22.14 7.68 -47.84
N TYR A 25 -22.04 6.37 -47.59
CA TYR A 25 -21.58 5.38 -48.57
C TYR A 25 -22.57 4.22 -48.80
N ILE A 26 -23.43 3.93 -47.83
CA ILE A 26 -24.37 2.80 -47.87
C ILE A 26 -25.80 3.35 -47.90
N PHE A 27 -26.26 3.68 -49.11
CA PHE A 27 -27.60 4.18 -49.39
C PHE A 27 -28.15 3.60 -50.70
N GLY A 28 -29.44 3.81 -50.97
CA GLY A 28 -30.07 3.32 -52.22
C GLY A 28 -29.93 1.81 -52.40
N ASP A 29 -29.49 1.39 -53.59
CA ASP A 29 -29.34 -0.01 -53.98
C ASP A 29 -28.43 -0.81 -53.04
N ASP A 30 -27.36 -0.20 -52.53
CA ASP A 30 -26.43 -0.87 -51.62
C ASP A 30 -27.09 -1.17 -50.28
N LEU A 31 -27.89 -0.23 -49.75
CA LEU A 31 -28.67 -0.45 -48.53
C LEU A 31 -29.74 -1.53 -48.75
N ILE A 32 -30.41 -1.55 -49.91
CA ILE A 32 -31.39 -2.58 -50.27
C ILE A 32 -30.73 -3.96 -50.30
N LYS A 33 -29.61 -4.10 -51.03
CA LYS A 33 -28.85 -5.37 -51.09
C LYS A 33 -28.37 -5.80 -49.70
N LEU A 34 -27.94 -4.86 -48.86
CA LEU A 34 -27.49 -5.18 -47.51
C LEU A 34 -28.62 -5.72 -46.63
N LYS A 35 -29.81 -5.10 -46.66
CA LYS A 35 -31.00 -5.58 -45.93
C LYS A 35 -31.37 -7.00 -46.35
N GLU A 36 -31.35 -7.29 -47.64
CA GLU A 36 -31.63 -8.63 -48.18
C GLU A 36 -30.66 -9.70 -47.66
N LEU A 37 -29.42 -9.34 -47.33
CA LEU A 37 -28.45 -10.27 -46.73
C LEU A 37 -28.72 -10.55 -45.24
N PHE A 38 -29.65 -9.81 -44.62
CA PHE A 38 -30.12 -9.98 -43.24
C PHE A 38 -31.56 -10.49 -43.14
N LYS A 39 -32.14 -10.94 -44.27
CA LYS A 39 -33.50 -11.45 -44.33
C LYS A 39 -33.71 -12.70 -43.47
N ASP A 40 -34.98 -12.98 -43.20
CA ASP A 40 -35.51 -14.09 -42.42
C ASP A 40 -35.35 -13.94 -40.90
N ILE A 41 -34.16 -13.66 -40.35
CA ILE A 41 -33.93 -13.26 -38.94
C ILE A 41 -32.63 -12.42 -38.89
N PRO A 42 -32.63 -11.13 -38.47
CA PRO A 42 -33.67 -10.41 -37.71
C PRO A 42 -34.57 -9.46 -38.55
N LEU A 43 -34.44 -9.43 -39.88
CA LEU A 43 -35.17 -8.47 -40.74
C LEU A 43 -36.35 -9.12 -41.45
N THR A 44 -37.53 -9.08 -40.83
CA THR A 44 -38.78 -9.43 -41.52
C THR A 44 -39.12 -8.38 -42.58
N PRO A 45 -39.96 -8.69 -43.60
CA PRO A 45 -40.36 -7.71 -44.61
C PRO A 45 -40.89 -6.39 -44.04
N ALA A 46 -41.76 -6.48 -43.02
CA ALA A 46 -42.32 -5.30 -42.33
C ALA A 46 -41.27 -4.47 -41.57
N VAL A 47 -40.16 -5.09 -41.15
CA VAL A 47 -39.03 -4.38 -40.53
C VAL A 47 -38.15 -3.74 -41.61
N MET A 48 -37.91 -4.43 -42.72
CA MET A 48 -37.10 -3.90 -43.83
C MET A 48 -37.67 -2.60 -44.43
N GLU A 49 -39.00 -2.46 -44.44
CA GLU A 49 -39.70 -1.23 -44.83
C GLU A 49 -39.45 -0.05 -43.87
N LYS A 50 -39.24 -0.33 -42.57
CA LYS A 50 -39.02 0.70 -41.55
C LYS A 50 -37.58 1.19 -41.45
N ILE A 51 -36.63 0.39 -41.93
CA ILE A 51 -35.21 0.76 -41.96
C ILE A 51 -35.00 1.73 -43.11
N SER A 52 -34.83 3.03 -42.85
CA SER A 52 -34.71 4.04 -43.91
C SER A 52 -33.25 4.32 -44.29
N ASN A 53 -32.33 4.11 -43.36
CA ASN A 53 -30.91 4.43 -43.50
C ASN A 53 -30.04 3.40 -42.73
N ILE A 54 -28.73 3.62 -42.74
CA ILE A 54 -27.79 2.71 -42.08
C ILE A 54 -27.91 2.76 -40.55
N TYR A 55 -28.28 3.90 -39.96
CA TYR A 55 -28.48 4.01 -38.51
C TYR A 55 -29.64 3.14 -38.03
N ASP A 56 -30.77 3.15 -38.74
CA ASP A 56 -31.91 2.30 -38.42
C ASP A 56 -31.54 0.82 -38.47
N LEU A 57 -30.71 0.44 -39.46
CA LEU A 57 -30.21 -0.92 -39.59
C LEU A 57 -29.33 -1.29 -38.39
N PHE A 58 -28.31 -0.47 -38.06
CA PHE A 58 -27.44 -0.73 -36.91
C PHE A 58 -28.22 -0.82 -35.61
N LYS A 59 -29.16 0.11 -35.38
CA LYS A 59 -30.02 0.11 -34.20
C LYS A 59 -30.81 -1.19 -34.09
N HIS A 60 -31.47 -1.61 -35.18
CA HIS A 60 -32.24 -2.86 -35.17
C HIS A 60 -31.35 -4.08 -34.95
N LEU A 61 -30.16 -4.14 -35.57
CA LEU A 61 -29.22 -5.25 -35.38
C LEU A 61 -28.67 -5.32 -33.95
N LEU A 62 -28.41 -4.17 -33.31
CA LEU A 62 -28.00 -4.07 -31.91
C LEU A 62 -29.12 -4.48 -30.95
N ASP A 63 -30.34 -3.96 -31.15
CA ASP A 63 -31.52 -4.27 -30.32
C ASP A 63 -31.86 -5.77 -30.35
N ASN A 64 -31.61 -6.44 -31.49
CA ASN A 64 -31.79 -7.87 -31.66
C ASN A 64 -30.53 -8.70 -31.38
N LYS A 65 -29.46 -8.09 -30.84
CA LYS A 65 -28.19 -8.74 -30.47
C LYS A 65 -27.52 -9.53 -31.62
N ILE A 66 -27.76 -9.13 -32.86
CA ILE A 66 -27.08 -9.71 -34.04
C ILE A 66 -25.66 -9.18 -34.17
N ILE A 67 -25.45 -7.95 -33.71
CA ILE A 67 -24.15 -7.33 -33.52
C ILE A 67 -24.10 -6.72 -32.12
N SER A 68 -22.90 -6.41 -31.65
CA SER A 68 -22.67 -5.58 -30.47
C SER A 68 -21.61 -4.53 -30.78
N ILE A 69 -21.54 -3.46 -29.97
CA ILE A 69 -20.49 -2.46 -30.14
C ILE A 69 -19.13 -3.14 -29.92
N GLY A 70 -18.27 -3.11 -30.94
CA GLY A 70 -16.99 -3.84 -30.94
C GLY A 70 -17.09 -5.29 -31.44
N SER A 71 -18.26 -5.75 -31.89
CA SER A 71 -18.43 -7.02 -32.60
C SER A 71 -19.51 -6.90 -33.70
N TYR A 72 -19.05 -6.61 -34.90
CA TYR A 72 -19.81 -6.44 -36.13
C TYR A 72 -19.57 -7.57 -37.12
N THR A 73 -19.01 -8.71 -36.70
CA THR A 73 -18.59 -9.81 -37.59
C THR A 73 -19.66 -10.17 -38.63
N LYS A 74 -20.91 -10.36 -38.21
CA LYS A 74 -22.02 -10.68 -39.13
C LYS A 74 -22.29 -9.56 -40.15
N PHE A 75 -22.25 -8.31 -39.69
CA PHE A 75 -22.39 -7.14 -40.54
C PHE A 75 -21.24 -6.98 -41.53
N ILE A 76 -20.00 -7.16 -41.07
CA ILE A 76 -18.80 -7.10 -41.91
C ILE A 76 -18.86 -8.18 -42.99
N SER A 77 -19.22 -9.43 -42.64
CA SER A 77 -19.33 -10.53 -43.62
C SER A 77 -20.35 -10.23 -44.72
N ASN A 78 -21.53 -9.71 -44.34
CA ASN A 78 -22.58 -9.35 -45.30
C ASN A 78 -22.17 -8.13 -46.14
N LEU A 79 -21.67 -7.07 -45.51
CA LEU A 79 -21.23 -5.86 -46.20
C LEU A 79 -20.10 -6.15 -47.19
N ARG A 80 -19.19 -7.10 -46.87
CA ARG A 80 -18.08 -7.47 -47.74
C ARG A 80 -18.53 -8.06 -49.09
N LEU A 81 -19.72 -8.64 -49.18
CA LEU A 81 -20.28 -9.17 -50.44
C LEU A 81 -20.70 -8.08 -51.41
N ILE A 82 -21.06 -6.90 -50.91
CA ILE A 82 -21.63 -5.80 -51.72
C ILE A 82 -20.69 -4.59 -51.80
N ASN A 83 -19.92 -4.33 -50.74
CA ASN A 83 -19.03 -3.18 -50.63
C ASN A 83 -17.79 -3.54 -49.78
N PRO A 84 -16.79 -4.23 -50.38
CA PRO A 84 -15.59 -4.70 -49.69
C PRO A 84 -14.78 -3.58 -49.01
N ASN A 85 -14.72 -2.39 -49.62
CA ASN A 85 -13.98 -1.25 -49.08
C ASN A 85 -14.59 -0.76 -47.77
N GLN A 86 -15.92 -0.64 -47.72
CA GLN A 86 -16.61 -0.23 -46.50
C GLN A 86 -16.57 -1.33 -45.43
N ALA A 87 -16.61 -2.60 -45.82
CA ALA A 87 -16.40 -3.70 -44.88
C ALA A 87 -15.01 -3.63 -44.20
N ALA A 88 -13.95 -3.34 -44.97
CA ALA A 88 -12.61 -3.16 -44.43
C ALA A 88 -12.52 -1.95 -43.48
N TYR A 89 -13.24 -0.86 -43.76
CA TYR A 89 -13.34 0.28 -42.86
C TYR A 89 -13.98 -0.11 -41.52
N VAL A 90 -15.12 -0.82 -41.55
CA VAL A 90 -15.81 -1.28 -40.34
C VAL A 90 -14.93 -2.22 -39.53
N GLU A 91 -14.23 -3.15 -40.17
CA GLU A 91 -13.29 -4.05 -39.52
C GLU A 91 -12.14 -3.30 -38.84
N LYS A 92 -11.64 -2.21 -39.44
CA LYS A 92 -10.65 -1.34 -38.80
C LYS A 92 -11.24 -0.65 -37.56
N ARG A 93 -12.45 -0.10 -37.66
CA ARG A 93 -13.12 0.58 -36.53
C ARG A 93 -13.54 -0.36 -35.42
N GLU A 94 -13.91 -1.59 -35.76
CA GLU A 94 -14.15 -2.67 -34.80
C GLU A 94 -12.91 -2.90 -33.94
N ARG A 95 -11.72 -3.02 -34.55
CA ARG A 95 -10.46 -3.14 -33.81
C ARG A 95 -10.19 -1.93 -32.93
N ASP A 96 -10.34 -0.71 -33.47
CA ASP A 96 -10.16 0.53 -32.70
C ASP A 96 -11.07 0.53 -31.44
N MET A 97 -12.33 0.12 -31.56
CA MET A 97 -13.27 -0.02 -30.42
C MET A 97 -12.90 -1.15 -29.47
N GLN A 98 -12.49 -2.31 -29.96
CA GLN A 98 -12.07 -3.44 -29.13
C GLN A 98 -10.86 -3.08 -28.27
N GLU A 99 -9.93 -2.27 -28.77
CA GLU A 99 -8.79 -1.80 -27.98
C GLU A 99 -9.21 -0.87 -26.84
N VAL A 100 -10.26 -0.07 -27.02
CA VAL A 100 -10.85 0.74 -25.94
C VAL A 100 -11.59 -0.15 -24.94
N ILE A 101 -12.38 -1.12 -25.41
CA ILE A 101 -13.16 -2.03 -24.55
C ILE A 101 -12.26 -2.92 -23.68
N LYS A 102 -11.04 -3.25 -24.14
CA LYS A 102 -10.05 -4.04 -23.37
C LYS A 102 -9.31 -3.23 -22.31
N ARG A 103 -9.53 -1.93 -22.21
CA ARG A 103 -8.88 -1.09 -21.19
C ARG A 103 -9.54 -1.33 -19.84
N ASP A 104 -8.73 -1.45 -18.79
CA ASP A 104 -9.21 -1.71 -17.43
C ASP A 104 -8.30 -1.02 -16.40
N LEU A 105 -8.73 -1.04 -15.13
CA LEU A 105 -7.93 -0.65 -13.99
C LEU A 105 -6.65 -1.50 -13.89
N PRO A 106 -5.55 -0.95 -13.34
CA PRO A 106 -4.35 -1.74 -13.06
C PRO A 106 -4.65 -2.90 -12.12
N VAL A 107 -4.19 -4.10 -12.45
CA VAL A 107 -4.21 -5.26 -11.56
C VAL A 107 -2.91 -5.26 -10.76
N VAL A 108 -3.04 -5.08 -9.44
CA VAL A 108 -1.90 -5.06 -8.52
C VAL A 108 -1.82 -6.38 -7.77
N THR A 109 -0.74 -7.12 -8.00
CA THR A 109 -0.51 -8.45 -7.42
C THR A 109 0.57 -8.40 -6.35
N ILE A 110 0.25 -8.93 -5.18
CA ILE A 110 1.15 -9.06 -4.04
C ILE A 110 1.44 -10.55 -3.83
N GLY A 111 2.70 -10.95 -4.02
CA GLY A 111 3.11 -12.35 -3.87
C GLY A 111 3.31 -12.80 -2.41
N GLN A 112 3.65 -11.87 -1.52
CA GLN A 112 3.89 -12.12 -0.10
C GLN A 112 3.22 -11.04 0.73
N THR A 113 2.32 -11.43 1.63
CA THR A 113 1.50 -10.53 2.43
C THR A 113 2.07 -10.28 3.82
N THR A 114 3.13 -10.98 4.22
CA THR A 114 3.75 -10.84 5.55
C THR A 114 5.26 -10.85 5.45
N TYR A 115 5.92 -9.88 6.07
CA TYR A 115 7.37 -9.77 6.16
C TYR A 115 7.78 -9.64 7.63
N SER A 116 8.84 -10.34 8.01
CA SER A 116 9.47 -10.24 9.32
C SER A 116 10.97 -10.03 9.13
N VAL A 117 11.48 -8.89 9.57
CA VAL A 117 12.89 -8.50 9.33
C VAL A 117 13.51 -7.88 10.56
N SER A 118 14.84 -7.91 10.65
CA SER A 118 15.58 -7.28 11.73
C SER A 118 15.75 -5.78 11.53
N THR A 119 15.84 -5.00 12.61
CA THR A 119 16.25 -3.59 12.45
C THR A 119 17.60 -3.47 11.73
N ASN A 120 17.79 -2.34 11.05
CA ASN A 120 18.92 -2.05 10.16
C ASN A 120 19.05 -2.97 8.93
N SER A 121 18.17 -3.96 8.77
CA SER A 121 18.12 -4.73 7.53
C SER A 121 17.42 -3.93 6.42
N GLN A 122 17.66 -4.35 5.18
CA GLN A 122 16.90 -3.91 4.03
C GLN A 122 15.74 -4.89 3.81
N VAL A 123 14.54 -4.37 3.55
CA VAL A 123 13.37 -5.18 3.17
C VAL A 123 12.79 -4.66 1.87
N THR A 124 12.34 -5.61 1.04
CA THR A 124 11.78 -5.33 -0.28
C THR A 124 10.34 -5.87 -0.34
N LEU A 125 9.36 -4.98 -0.27
CA LEU A 125 7.93 -5.31 -0.34
C LEU A 125 7.51 -5.42 -1.81
N GLN A 126 7.34 -6.66 -2.27
CA GLN A 126 7.13 -6.96 -3.68
C GLN A 126 5.74 -6.50 -4.14
N CYS A 127 5.69 -5.72 -5.22
CA CYS A 127 4.46 -5.33 -5.90
C CYS A 127 4.65 -5.52 -7.40
N SER A 128 3.76 -6.28 -8.03
CA SER A 128 3.71 -6.45 -9.47
C SER A 128 2.44 -5.81 -10.03
N VAL A 129 2.53 -5.17 -11.18
CA VAL A 129 1.40 -4.47 -11.78
C VAL A 129 1.24 -4.90 -13.24
N SER A 130 0.05 -5.38 -13.58
CA SER A 130 -0.38 -5.59 -14.96
C SER A 130 -1.44 -4.54 -15.30
N ALA A 131 -1.27 -3.80 -16.39
CA ALA A 131 -2.20 -2.73 -16.74
C ALA A 131 -2.30 -2.53 -18.25
N ASN A 132 -3.52 -2.31 -18.71
CA ASN A 132 -3.82 -1.79 -20.03
C ASN A 132 -4.90 -0.71 -19.87
N PRO A 133 -4.61 0.58 -20.07
CA PRO A 133 -3.35 1.16 -20.51
C PRO A 133 -2.23 1.09 -19.47
N ALA A 134 -1.00 1.39 -19.91
CA ALA A 134 0.17 1.43 -19.04
C ALA A 134 -0.04 2.39 -17.85
N ILE A 135 0.56 2.04 -16.71
CA ILE A 135 0.45 2.84 -15.49
C ILE A 135 1.20 4.16 -15.60
N THR A 136 0.64 5.19 -14.98
CA THR A 136 1.18 6.56 -14.92
C THR A 136 1.78 6.88 -13.55
N SER A 137 1.39 6.16 -12.49
CA SER A 137 1.95 6.32 -11.15
C SER A 137 1.85 5.05 -10.30
N VAL A 138 2.79 4.89 -9.38
CA VAL A 138 2.71 3.94 -8.27
C VAL A 138 2.84 4.72 -6.97
N VAL A 139 2.01 4.40 -5.98
CA VAL A 139 2.03 5.02 -4.65
C VAL A 139 1.97 3.93 -3.61
N TRP A 140 2.84 4.03 -2.61
CA TRP A 140 2.76 3.20 -1.42
C TRP A 140 2.14 3.98 -0.27
N GLN A 141 1.21 3.33 0.42
CA GLN A 141 0.63 3.85 1.66
C GLN A 141 0.98 2.92 2.80
N LYS A 142 1.23 3.50 3.96
CA LYS A 142 1.48 2.79 5.20
C LYS A 142 0.42 3.17 6.21
N SER A 143 -0.12 2.17 6.88
CA SER A 143 -1.04 2.32 8.00
C SER A 143 -0.38 1.77 9.27
N SER A 144 -0.30 2.60 10.31
CA SER A 144 0.20 2.20 11.63
C SER A 144 -0.48 3.04 12.70
N GLY A 145 -0.86 2.41 13.83
CA GLY A 145 -1.55 3.10 14.93
C GLY A 145 -2.86 3.80 14.52
N GLY A 146 -3.59 3.27 13.53
CA GLY A 146 -4.83 3.86 13.01
C GLY A 146 -4.65 5.04 12.05
N THR A 147 -3.41 5.45 11.74
CA THR A 147 -3.12 6.52 10.77
C THR A 147 -2.58 5.94 9.47
N THR A 148 -3.12 6.38 8.33
CA THR A 148 -2.63 6.03 6.98
C THR A 148 -1.95 7.22 6.33
N SER A 149 -0.72 7.04 5.86
CA SER A 149 0.07 8.06 5.17
C SER A 149 0.74 7.51 3.91
N SER A 150 0.84 8.34 2.88
CA SER A 150 1.64 8.02 1.69
C SER A 150 3.14 8.05 2.02
N ILE A 151 3.89 7.13 1.42
CA ILE A 151 5.35 7.06 1.57
C ILE A 151 5.99 7.93 0.50
N THR A 152 6.87 8.83 0.93
CA THR A 152 7.70 9.63 0.04
C THR A 152 8.92 8.82 -0.37
N ILE A 153 9.11 8.62 -1.68
CA ILE A 153 10.30 7.97 -2.24
C ILE A 153 11.43 8.99 -2.34
N ASP A 154 12.45 8.84 -1.51
CA ASP A 154 13.60 9.76 -1.41
C ASP A 154 14.89 9.20 -2.03
N GLY A 155 14.90 7.92 -2.41
CA GLY A 155 16.06 7.23 -2.98
C GLY A 155 17.14 6.84 -1.97
N THR A 156 16.97 7.18 -0.69
CA THR A 156 17.94 6.87 0.37
C THR A 156 17.36 5.88 1.38
N ARG A 157 16.26 6.23 2.06
CA ARG A 157 15.53 5.37 2.99
C ARG A 157 14.46 4.56 2.28
N TYR A 158 13.74 5.17 1.35
CA TYR A 158 12.71 4.52 0.55
C TYR A 158 13.03 4.66 -0.94
N SER A 159 13.11 3.53 -1.65
CA SER A 159 13.35 3.50 -3.10
C SER A 159 12.42 2.53 -3.81
N GLY A 160 12.40 2.57 -5.15
CA GLY A 160 11.39 1.89 -5.96
C GLY A 160 10.09 2.68 -5.98
N GLY A 161 8.94 2.01 -5.80
CA GLY A 161 7.62 2.65 -5.77
C GLY A 161 7.31 3.50 -7.01
N SER A 162 7.85 3.12 -8.18
CA SER A 162 7.74 3.88 -9.43
C SER A 162 7.09 3.04 -10.53
N THR A 163 6.76 3.67 -11.68
CA THR A 163 6.19 2.94 -12.83
C THR A 163 7.13 1.90 -13.43
N THR A 164 8.46 2.06 -13.27
CA THR A 164 9.46 1.10 -13.74
C THR A 164 9.90 0.10 -12.67
N SER A 165 9.68 0.42 -11.39
CA SER A 165 9.96 -0.46 -10.26
C SER A 165 8.86 -0.31 -9.20
N PRO A 166 7.72 -1.00 -9.34
CA PRO A 166 6.56 -0.80 -8.45
C PRO A 166 6.79 -1.25 -7.01
N THR A 167 7.72 -2.18 -6.81
CA THR A 167 8.16 -2.70 -5.51
C THR A 167 8.75 -1.60 -4.62
N LEU A 168 8.46 -1.62 -3.32
CA LEU A 168 9.04 -0.71 -2.34
C LEU A 168 10.26 -1.34 -1.67
N VAL A 169 11.36 -0.61 -1.62
CA VAL A 169 12.54 -0.97 -0.82
C VAL A 169 12.63 -0.05 0.38
N ILE A 170 12.77 -0.63 1.57
CA ILE A 170 13.00 0.07 2.82
C ILE A 170 14.41 -0.26 3.29
N ASN A 171 15.28 0.74 3.31
CA ASN A 171 16.65 0.62 3.80
C ASN A 171 16.71 0.98 5.29
N ASN A 172 17.56 0.28 6.03
CA ASN A 172 17.75 0.49 7.46
C ASN A 172 16.42 0.46 8.23
N ALA A 173 15.73 -0.69 8.16
CA ALA A 173 14.43 -0.89 8.79
C ALA A 173 14.47 -0.52 10.29
N ALA A 174 13.46 0.20 10.75
CA ALA A 174 13.27 0.62 12.14
C ALA A 174 11.98 0.00 12.70
N SER A 175 11.86 -0.08 14.04
CA SER A 175 10.63 -0.57 14.69
C SER A 175 9.40 0.22 14.24
N THR A 176 9.57 1.53 14.03
CA THR A 176 8.53 2.43 13.52
C THR A 176 8.06 2.07 12.11
N ASP A 177 8.83 1.34 11.30
CA ASP A 177 8.40 0.84 9.99
C ASP A 177 7.37 -0.30 10.10
N SER A 178 7.17 -0.88 11.28
CA SER A 178 6.13 -1.90 11.46
C SER A 178 4.73 -1.32 11.18
N GLY A 179 3.92 -2.11 10.47
CA GLY A 179 2.59 -1.70 10.06
C GLY A 179 2.12 -2.38 8.78
N THR A 180 1.04 -1.85 8.22
CA THR A 180 0.40 -2.40 7.03
C THR A 180 0.66 -1.50 5.83
N TYR A 181 1.18 -2.07 4.75
CA TYR A 181 1.54 -1.39 3.53
C TYR A 181 0.61 -1.77 2.39
N VAL A 182 0.24 -0.82 1.54
CA VAL A 182 -0.61 -1.04 0.37
C VAL A 182 0.03 -0.39 -0.85
N CYS A 183 0.21 -1.18 -1.90
CA CYS A 183 0.66 -0.71 -3.22
C CYS A 183 -0.56 -0.29 -4.03
N ARG A 184 -0.54 0.93 -4.59
CA ARG A 184 -1.60 1.45 -5.46
C ARG A 184 -0.98 1.87 -6.78
N ALA A 185 -1.57 1.47 -7.89
CA ALA A 185 -1.10 1.81 -9.22
C ALA A 185 -2.23 2.45 -10.03
N THR A 186 -1.92 3.50 -10.77
CA THR A 186 -2.91 4.29 -11.51
C THR A 186 -2.60 4.25 -13.00
N ASN A 187 -3.61 4.12 -13.84
CA ASN A 187 -3.55 4.40 -15.27
C ASN A 187 -4.66 5.41 -15.65
N SER A 188 -4.89 5.61 -16.95
CA SER A 188 -5.93 6.55 -17.41
C SER A 188 -7.36 6.11 -17.11
N ILE A 189 -7.59 4.84 -16.76
CA ILE A 189 -8.92 4.32 -16.36
C ILE A 189 -9.16 4.57 -14.88
N GLY A 190 -8.13 4.44 -14.04
CA GLY A 190 -8.20 4.73 -12.62
C GLY A 190 -7.12 4.02 -11.81
N THR A 191 -7.40 3.78 -10.54
CA THR A 191 -6.43 3.24 -9.58
C THR A 191 -6.77 1.82 -9.14
N GLY A 192 -5.87 0.89 -9.45
CA GLY A 192 -5.83 -0.45 -8.86
C GLY A 192 -5.16 -0.43 -7.49
N THR A 193 -5.66 -1.26 -6.57
CA THR A 193 -5.14 -1.36 -5.20
C THR A 193 -4.79 -2.82 -4.90
N GLY A 194 -3.56 -3.06 -4.48
CA GLY A 194 -3.11 -4.39 -4.07
C GLY A 194 -3.65 -4.77 -2.70
N THR A 195 -3.57 -6.06 -2.38
CA THR A 195 -3.83 -6.53 -1.02
C THR A 195 -2.80 -5.96 -0.04
N SER A 196 -3.18 -5.92 1.24
CA SER A 196 -2.32 -5.40 2.29
C SER A 196 -1.13 -6.30 2.58
N ILE A 197 0.03 -5.70 2.79
CA ILE A 197 1.25 -6.33 3.28
C ILE A 197 1.48 -5.94 4.73
N THR A 198 1.70 -6.89 5.61
CA THR A 198 2.08 -6.64 7.01
C THR A 198 3.58 -6.76 7.16
N LEU A 199 4.23 -5.70 7.61
CA LEU A 199 5.65 -5.70 7.96
C LEU A 199 5.80 -5.68 9.48
N SER A 200 6.54 -6.65 10.00
CA SER A 200 6.99 -6.69 11.39
C SER A 200 8.50 -6.52 11.42
N VAL A 201 8.98 -5.45 12.04
CA VAL A 201 10.42 -5.24 12.26
C VAL A 201 10.75 -5.69 13.68
N THR A 202 11.39 -6.84 13.79
CA THR A 202 11.68 -7.53 15.05
C THR A 202 13.17 -7.51 15.35
N GLY A 203 13.57 -7.29 16.59
CA GLY A 203 14.99 -7.26 16.93
C GLY A 203 15.50 -5.85 16.80
N SER A 204 15.91 -5.29 17.91
CA SER A 204 16.32 -3.90 18.01
C SER A 204 17.70 -3.70 17.42
N ALA A 205 18.04 -2.45 17.12
CA ALA A 205 19.37 -2.08 16.64
C ALA A 205 20.38 -2.52 17.70
N ASN A 206 20.91 -3.74 17.57
CA ASN A 206 21.52 -4.47 18.68
C ASN A 206 20.78 -4.28 20.02
N HIS A 207 19.57 -4.82 20.19
CA HIS A 207 19.16 -5.21 21.55
C HIS A 207 19.31 -6.71 21.70
N VAL A 208 20.10 -7.09 22.70
CA VAL A 208 19.81 -8.28 23.48
C VAL A 208 18.34 -8.18 23.89
N ASN A 209 17.53 -9.12 23.40
CA ASN A 209 16.17 -9.28 23.85
C ASN A 209 16.18 -9.51 25.37
N MET A 210 15.74 -8.53 26.13
CA MET A 210 15.32 -8.73 27.50
C MET A 210 13.89 -8.22 27.56
N ALA A 211 12.98 -9.17 27.38
CA ALA A 211 11.57 -9.01 27.60
C ALA A 211 11.32 -8.40 28.99
N SER A 212 10.24 -7.63 29.06
CA SER A 212 9.53 -7.13 30.24
C SER A 212 9.57 -8.07 31.46
N ASN A 213 10.68 -8.03 32.21
CA ASN A 213 10.86 -8.07 33.67
C ASN A 213 12.37 -8.01 34.00
N GLN A 214 13.13 -7.20 33.28
CA GLN A 214 14.58 -7.19 33.36
C GLN A 214 15.04 -6.42 34.59
N TYR A 215 15.54 -7.14 35.60
CA TYR A 215 16.30 -6.55 36.69
C TYR A 215 17.47 -5.75 36.12
N ILE A 216 17.44 -4.43 36.26
CA ILE A 216 18.58 -3.57 35.94
C ILE A 216 19.47 -3.56 37.18
N PRO A 217 20.71 -4.09 37.11
CA PRO A 217 21.60 -4.09 38.26
C PRO A 217 21.81 -2.67 38.78
N LYS A 218 21.79 -2.48 40.11
CA LYS A 218 22.03 -1.16 40.75
C LYS A 218 23.34 -0.52 40.27
N GLU A 219 24.33 -1.33 39.94
CA GLU A 219 25.62 -0.92 39.36
C GLU A 219 25.45 -0.25 37.98
N VAL A 220 24.54 -0.73 37.14
CA VAL A 220 24.25 -0.15 35.82
C VAL A 220 23.57 1.21 35.97
N ILE A 221 22.63 1.33 36.92
CA ILE A 221 21.97 2.61 37.23
C ILE A 221 23.00 3.61 37.76
N ALA A 222 23.91 3.18 38.65
CA ALA A 222 24.97 4.02 39.17
C ALA A 222 25.92 4.52 38.06
N LEU A 223 26.32 3.64 37.13
CA LEU A 223 27.18 4.02 36.00
C LEU A 223 26.49 4.97 35.02
N HIS A 224 25.20 4.77 34.75
CA HIS A 224 24.40 5.70 33.96
C HIS A 224 24.32 7.07 34.63
N ASN A 225 23.98 7.12 35.92
CA ASN A 225 23.89 8.38 36.66
C ASN A 225 25.23 9.11 36.69
N GLU A 226 26.34 8.41 36.95
CA GLU A 226 27.70 8.97 36.87
C GLU A 226 27.99 9.56 35.48
N MET A 227 27.59 8.84 34.42
CA MET A 227 27.78 9.28 33.05
C MET A 227 26.98 10.55 32.75
N VAL A 228 25.70 10.60 33.12
CA VAL A 228 24.83 11.77 32.92
C VAL A 228 25.33 12.96 33.73
N ILE A 229 25.69 12.77 35.01
CA ILE A 229 26.30 13.81 35.87
C ILE A 229 27.52 14.42 35.18
N ARG A 230 28.41 13.57 34.64
CA ARG A 230 29.61 14.06 33.96
C ARG A 230 29.23 14.86 32.73
N LEU A 231 28.38 14.33 31.86
CA LEU A 231 27.97 15.01 30.63
C LEU A 231 27.33 16.36 30.93
N ASP A 232 26.52 16.46 31.97
CA ASP A 232 25.90 17.71 32.41
C ASP A 232 26.95 18.80 32.73
N GLY A 233 28.10 18.41 33.29
CA GLY A 233 29.21 19.34 33.53
C GLY A 233 30.01 19.75 32.29
N TYR A 234 29.88 19.04 31.17
CA TYR A 234 30.69 19.28 29.96
C TYR A 234 29.89 19.69 28.72
N ILE A 235 28.58 19.42 28.67
CA ILE A 235 27.69 19.70 27.55
C ILE A 235 26.67 20.73 28.01
N LEU A 236 27.04 22.00 27.90
CA LEU A 236 26.27 23.15 28.40
C LEU A 236 26.03 24.18 27.28
N GLY A 237 25.02 25.03 27.47
CA GLY A 237 24.75 26.17 26.59
C GLY A 237 24.60 25.77 25.12
N ASP A 238 25.40 26.38 24.25
CA ASP A 238 25.35 26.18 22.80
C ASP A 238 25.54 24.72 22.38
N ASP A 239 26.36 23.95 23.09
CA ASP A 239 26.60 22.55 22.75
C ASP A 239 25.39 21.67 23.11
N LEU A 240 24.66 21.98 24.18
CA LEU A 240 23.39 21.34 24.50
C LEU A 240 22.32 21.69 23.46
N ILE A 241 22.27 22.95 22.99
CA ILE A 241 21.34 23.38 21.94
C ILE A 241 21.62 22.64 20.63
N LYS A 242 22.89 22.57 20.20
CA LYS A 242 23.29 21.79 19.02
C LYS A 242 22.90 20.33 19.17
N LEU A 243 23.13 19.74 20.35
CA LEU A 243 22.82 18.34 20.61
C LEU A 243 21.32 18.06 20.50
N LYS A 244 20.49 18.91 21.11
CA LYS A 244 19.02 18.84 21.00
C LYS A 244 18.53 18.95 19.56
N ASN A 245 19.16 19.79 18.75
CA ASN A 245 18.78 19.96 17.34
C ASN A 245 19.00 18.69 16.49
N PHE A 246 19.95 17.82 16.84
CA PHE A 246 20.09 16.52 16.18
C PHE A 246 18.94 15.53 16.46
N PHE A 247 18.06 15.89 17.40
CA PHE A 247 16.86 15.15 17.79
C PHE A 247 15.56 15.89 17.42
N LYS A 248 15.66 16.98 16.65
CA LYS A 248 14.52 17.75 16.18
C LYS A 248 13.76 16.95 15.11
N GLU A 249 12.45 16.97 15.20
CA GLU A 249 11.47 16.31 14.31
C GLU A 249 11.31 14.79 14.48
N ILE A 250 12.25 14.08 15.13
CA ILE A 250 12.09 12.74 15.75
C ILE A 250 13.25 12.56 16.78
N PRO A 251 13.04 12.42 18.12
CA PRO A 251 11.83 12.32 18.97
C PRO A 251 11.36 13.63 19.66
N LEU A 252 12.09 14.74 19.57
CA LEU A 252 11.79 15.93 20.38
C LEU A 252 10.81 16.86 19.64
N THR A 253 9.66 17.11 20.26
CA THR A 253 8.69 18.12 19.82
C THR A 253 9.20 19.53 20.12
N SER A 254 8.56 20.55 19.53
CA SER A 254 8.87 21.95 19.88
C SER A 254 8.69 22.24 21.38
N ALA A 255 7.73 21.57 22.04
CA ALA A 255 7.52 21.71 23.48
C ALA A 255 8.65 21.05 24.30
N ASP A 256 9.16 19.90 23.87
CA ASP A 256 10.29 19.24 24.55
C ASP A 256 11.58 20.08 24.40
N MET A 257 11.73 20.74 23.25
CA MET A 257 12.84 21.65 22.98
C MET A 257 12.83 22.88 23.90
N GLU A 258 11.69 23.28 24.47
CA GLU A 258 11.61 24.34 25.48
C GLU A 258 11.86 23.82 26.90
N ASN A 259 11.46 22.58 27.20
CA ASN A 259 11.51 22.02 28.56
C ASN A 259 12.81 21.29 28.92
N ILE A 260 13.65 20.93 27.94
CA ILE A 260 14.94 20.29 28.19
C ILE A 260 16.01 21.35 28.48
N HIS A 261 16.42 21.47 29.74
CA HIS A 261 17.38 22.49 30.20
C HIS A 261 18.78 21.93 30.46
N ASN A 262 18.88 20.63 30.70
CA ASN A 262 20.11 19.96 31.10
C ASN A 262 20.21 18.54 30.52
N MET A 263 21.30 17.83 30.82
CA MET A 263 21.51 16.48 30.30
C MET A 263 20.57 15.43 30.91
N TYR A 264 20.09 15.62 32.14
CA TYR A 264 19.11 14.73 32.76
C TYR A 264 17.77 14.78 32.03
N ASP A 265 17.26 15.99 31.78
CA ASP A 265 15.99 16.18 31.08
C ASP A 265 16.08 15.52 29.69
N LEU A 266 17.20 15.70 28.99
CA LEU A 266 17.43 15.11 27.69
C LEU A 266 17.44 13.57 27.78
N PHE A 267 18.22 12.99 28.69
CA PHE A 267 18.29 11.54 28.84
C PHE A 267 16.95 10.93 29.27
N GLU A 268 16.20 11.59 30.15
CA GLU A 268 14.86 11.17 30.56
C GLU A 268 13.91 11.12 29.36
N HIS A 269 13.87 12.18 28.54
CA HIS A 269 13.03 12.21 27.34
C HIS A 269 13.46 11.17 26.31
N LEU A 270 14.77 11.01 26.09
CA LEU A 270 15.27 10.01 25.14
C LEU A 270 15.00 8.57 25.61
N MET A 271 15.05 8.30 26.92
CA MET A 271 14.71 6.99 27.47
C MET A 271 13.20 6.73 27.44
N LYS A 272 12.38 7.73 27.80
CA LYS A 272 10.92 7.64 27.76
C LYS A 272 10.38 7.40 26.35
N ASN A 273 11.03 7.97 25.34
CA ASN A 273 10.71 7.76 23.93
C ASN A 273 11.49 6.59 23.30
N GLU A 274 12.15 5.76 24.12
CA GLU A 274 12.85 4.54 23.70
C GLU A 274 13.94 4.75 22.64
N ILE A 275 14.53 5.96 22.59
CA ILE A 275 15.61 6.31 21.66
C ILE A 275 16.97 5.84 22.17
N ILE A 276 17.10 5.78 23.48
CA ILE A 276 18.25 5.21 24.20
C ILE A 276 17.74 4.34 25.34
N SER A 277 18.59 3.43 25.83
CA SER A 277 18.32 2.62 27.01
C SER A 277 19.61 2.35 27.78
N PHE A 278 19.52 1.74 28.97
CA PHE A 278 20.71 1.40 29.75
C PHE A 278 21.65 0.48 28.95
N GLY A 279 22.83 0.98 28.61
CA GLY A 279 23.79 0.27 27.78
C GLY A 279 23.46 0.30 26.29
N SER A 280 22.61 1.20 25.81
CA SER A 280 22.37 1.47 24.39
C SER A 280 22.21 2.98 24.16
N TYR A 281 23.32 3.65 23.83
CA TYR A 281 23.39 5.09 23.59
C TYR A 281 23.88 5.40 22.17
N THR A 282 23.82 4.44 21.24
CA THR A 282 24.48 4.55 19.92
C THR A 282 24.05 5.79 19.13
N LYS A 283 22.75 6.12 19.11
CA LYS A 283 22.24 7.33 18.45
C LYS A 283 22.74 8.61 19.13
N PHE A 284 22.73 8.62 20.46
CA PHE A 284 23.26 9.72 21.26
C PHE A 284 24.76 9.92 21.05
N ILE A 285 25.55 8.84 21.06
CA ILE A 285 26.99 8.85 20.79
C ILE A 285 27.29 9.41 19.41
N SER A 286 26.56 8.97 18.38
CA SER A 286 26.76 9.44 17.00
C SER A 286 26.53 10.95 16.86
N ASN A 287 25.47 11.48 17.48
CA ASN A 287 25.17 12.90 17.49
C ASN A 287 26.18 13.68 18.36
N LEU A 288 26.46 13.20 19.57
CA LEU A 288 27.42 13.82 20.48
C LEU A 288 28.82 13.89 19.88
N ARG A 289 29.23 12.87 19.10
CA ARG A 289 30.55 12.85 18.43
C ARG A 289 30.73 14.01 17.46
N GLN A 290 29.67 14.53 16.85
CA GLN A 290 29.74 15.68 15.96
C GLN A 290 30.01 16.99 16.71
N ILE A 291 29.70 17.05 18.00
CA ILE A 291 29.82 18.25 18.83
C ILE A 291 31.04 18.16 19.75
N ASN A 292 31.17 17.03 20.45
CA ASN A 292 32.19 16.78 21.45
C ASN A 292 32.68 15.32 21.37
N PRO A 293 33.68 15.03 20.50
CA PRO A 293 34.23 13.68 20.31
C PRO A 293 34.80 13.06 21.59
N TYR A 294 35.36 13.87 22.49
CA TYR A 294 35.93 13.40 23.75
C TYR A 294 34.85 12.83 24.67
N GLN A 295 33.73 13.55 24.84
CA GLN A 295 32.62 13.06 25.65
C GLN A 295 31.90 11.90 24.96
N ALA A 296 31.79 11.87 23.63
CA ALA A 296 31.27 10.70 22.92
C ALA A 296 32.09 9.42 23.19
N THR A 297 33.42 9.54 23.20
CA THR A 297 34.32 8.42 23.54
C THR A 297 34.15 7.96 24.99
N TYR A 298 33.92 8.89 25.92
CA TYR A 298 33.60 8.57 27.31
C TYR A 298 32.29 7.77 27.43
N VAL A 299 31.24 8.21 26.72
CA VAL A 299 29.93 7.53 26.71
C VAL A 299 30.04 6.14 26.10
N GLU A 300 30.80 5.96 25.02
CA GLU A 300 31.08 4.62 24.46
C GLU A 300 31.77 3.70 25.46
N LYS A 301 32.70 4.23 26.26
CA LYS A 301 33.37 3.44 27.29
C LYS A 301 32.38 2.99 28.38
N LYS A 302 31.56 3.91 28.87
CA LYS A 302 30.52 3.62 29.88
C LYS A 302 29.44 2.68 29.34
N GLU A 303 29.05 2.83 28.07
CA GLU A 303 28.13 1.92 27.39
C GLU A 303 28.67 0.48 27.41
N ARG A 304 29.95 0.29 27.10
CA ARG A 304 30.61 -1.01 27.13
C ARG A 304 30.66 -1.61 28.54
N GLU A 305 31.01 -0.80 29.54
CA GLU A 305 31.02 -1.22 30.96
C GLU A 305 29.64 -1.70 31.40
N MET A 306 28.58 -0.94 31.08
CA MET A 306 27.20 -1.32 31.38
C MET A 306 26.79 -2.61 30.66
N LYS A 307 27.12 -2.76 29.37
CA LYS A 307 26.85 -3.99 28.60
C LYS A 307 27.47 -5.23 29.24
N GLU A 308 28.70 -5.14 29.77
CA GLU A 308 29.36 -6.27 30.44
C GLU A 308 28.74 -6.62 31.80
N ILE A 309 28.16 -5.65 32.52
CA ILE A 309 27.43 -5.92 33.77
C ILE A 309 26.08 -6.58 33.45
N ILE A 310 25.36 -6.06 32.44
CA ILE A 310 24.08 -6.61 31.99
C ILE A 310 24.25 -8.07 31.52
N LYS A 311 25.33 -8.37 30.79
CA LYS A 311 25.67 -9.75 30.39
C LYS A 311 25.92 -10.67 31.58
N ARG A 312 26.65 -10.20 32.60
CA ARG A 312 26.94 -10.98 33.83
C ARG A 312 25.67 -11.28 34.63
N GLY A 313 24.74 -10.33 34.73
CA GLY A 313 23.46 -10.52 35.43
C GLY A 313 22.53 -11.56 34.80
N ASN A 314 22.71 -11.88 33.52
CA ASN A 314 21.94 -12.91 32.81
C ASN A 314 22.59 -14.30 32.80
N GLY A 315 23.82 -14.43 33.30
CA GLY A 315 24.63 -15.64 33.21
C GLY A 315 24.78 -16.44 34.51
N SER A 316 24.12 -16.06 35.60
CA SER A 316 24.23 -16.75 36.91
C SER A 316 22.94 -17.51 37.26
N GLY A 317 22.68 -18.60 36.55
CA GLY A 317 21.49 -19.43 36.73
C GLY A 317 21.77 -20.93 36.57
N THR A 318 22.80 -21.45 37.25
CA THR A 318 23.10 -22.87 37.58
C THR A 318 24.32 -22.81 38.51
N ASP A 319 24.44 -23.36 39.71
CA ASP A 319 23.67 -24.28 40.52
C ASP A 319 23.95 -23.85 41.98
N GLU A 320 22.92 -23.70 42.81
CA GLU A 320 23.11 -23.99 44.24
C GLU A 320 21.80 -24.52 44.81
N ASN A 321 21.85 -25.81 45.05
CA ASN A 321 20.84 -26.66 45.62
C ASN A 321 20.72 -26.35 47.13
N ILE A 322 19.66 -25.65 47.55
CA ILE A 322 19.24 -25.64 48.97
C ILE A 322 17.74 -25.89 49.03
N THR A 323 17.43 -27.15 49.29
CA THR A 323 16.21 -27.64 49.93
C THR A 323 15.85 -26.82 51.16
N ALA A 324 14.62 -26.30 51.22
CA ALA A 324 13.90 -26.11 52.47
C ALA A 324 12.39 -26.24 52.22
N GLU A 325 11.80 -27.22 52.91
CA GLU A 325 10.39 -27.55 52.96
C GLU A 325 9.52 -26.43 53.58
N GLN A 326 8.24 -26.51 53.22
CA GLN A 326 6.99 -25.91 53.74
C GLN A 326 6.89 -25.59 55.25
N PRO A 327 5.97 -24.70 55.70
CA PRO A 327 4.50 -24.92 55.76
C PRO A 327 3.66 -23.76 55.20
N GLN A 328 2.64 -24.02 54.37
CA GLN A 328 1.22 -24.31 54.68
C GLN A 328 0.44 -23.16 55.32
N ASP A 329 -0.57 -22.67 54.58
CA ASP A 329 -1.94 -22.29 54.99
C ASP A 329 -2.60 -21.54 53.81
N ASP A 330 -3.91 -21.43 53.65
CA ASP A 330 -4.98 -22.40 53.47
C ASP A 330 -6.10 -21.63 52.71
N ILE A 331 -6.99 -22.36 52.04
CA ILE A 331 -8.35 -21.97 51.61
C ILE A 331 -8.55 -20.82 50.60
N GLY A 332 -9.10 -21.20 49.43
CA GLY A 332 -10.17 -20.39 48.82
C GLY A 332 -10.46 -20.64 47.35
N SER A 333 -11.07 -21.78 47.05
CA SER A 333 -11.78 -22.04 45.79
C SER A 333 -13.02 -21.14 45.69
N ASN A 334 -13.25 -20.50 44.54
CA ASN A 334 -14.59 -20.51 43.98
C ASN A 334 -14.61 -20.42 42.45
N ARG A 335 -15.25 -21.43 41.84
CA ARG A 335 -15.67 -21.47 40.45
C ARG A 335 -16.97 -20.68 40.32
N ASN A 336 -17.18 -19.96 39.23
CA ASN A 336 -18.40 -20.18 38.46
C ASN A 336 -18.26 -19.77 37.01
N SER A 337 -18.85 -20.61 36.18
CA SER A 337 -18.83 -20.67 34.73
C SER A 337 -20.19 -20.21 34.15
N THR A 338 -20.24 -20.19 32.81
CA THR A 338 -21.40 -20.20 31.89
C THR A 338 -22.01 -18.85 31.51
N ALA A 339 -22.48 -18.61 30.28
CA ALA A 339 -22.31 -19.18 28.93
C ALA A 339 -23.13 -18.28 27.94
N GLU A 340 -22.94 -18.51 26.63
CA GLU A 340 -23.89 -18.33 25.49
C GLU A 340 -23.91 -17.04 24.62
N ASP A 341 -23.52 -17.27 23.35
CA ASP A 341 -23.84 -16.65 22.03
C ASP A 341 -25.29 -17.00 21.56
N PRO A 342 -25.79 -16.74 20.30
CA PRO A 342 -25.36 -15.92 19.13
C PRO A 342 -26.53 -15.07 18.51
N ASP A 343 -26.35 -14.38 17.36
CA ASP A 343 -27.01 -14.67 16.05
C ASP A 343 -26.87 -13.55 14.95
N GLU A 344 -27.03 -13.99 13.68
CA GLU A 344 -26.78 -13.42 12.33
C GLU A 344 -27.70 -12.27 11.82
N GLY A 345 -27.38 -11.69 10.64
CA GLY A 345 -28.38 -11.01 9.78
C GLY A 345 -27.94 -10.07 8.63
N ASP A 346 -27.67 -10.68 7.47
CA ASP A 346 -27.82 -10.33 6.02
C ASP A 346 -28.05 -8.91 5.39
N SER A 347 -27.65 -8.83 4.11
CA SER A 347 -27.69 -7.76 3.07
C SER A 347 -29.09 -7.50 2.44
N PRO A 348 -29.37 -6.47 1.57
CA PRO A 348 -28.90 -6.44 0.16
C PRO A 348 -28.80 -5.05 -0.57
N ALA A 349 -28.36 -5.13 -1.83
CA ALA A 349 -28.07 -4.09 -2.83
C ALA A 349 -29.30 -3.46 -3.53
N GLY A 350 -29.09 -2.31 -4.20
CA GLY A 350 -30.07 -1.65 -5.08
C GLY A 350 -29.43 -0.98 -6.31
N GLU A 351 -29.90 -1.37 -7.49
CA GLU A 351 -29.55 -0.87 -8.84
C GLU A 351 -30.19 0.50 -9.18
N LYS A 352 -29.59 1.23 -10.15
CA LYS A 352 -30.30 2.20 -11.04
C LYS A 352 -29.54 2.47 -12.36
N SER A 353 -30.27 2.34 -13.47
CA SER A 353 -29.84 2.52 -14.89
C SER A 353 -29.98 3.95 -15.43
N ILE A 354 -29.36 4.26 -16.60
CA ILE A 354 -29.95 4.68 -17.90
C ILE A 354 -28.86 5.35 -18.81
N CYS A 355 -28.62 4.83 -20.02
CA CYS A 355 -27.91 5.53 -21.12
C CYS A 355 -28.91 6.03 -22.18
N LYS A 356 -28.85 7.31 -22.52
CA LYS A 356 -29.56 7.93 -23.66
C LYS A 356 -28.57 8.12 -24.81
N LEU A 357 -28.89 7.59 -25.99
CA LEU A 357 -28.27 7.99 -27.25
C LEU A 357 -29.01 9.24 -27.75
N SER A 358 -28.28 10.34 -27.94
CA SER A 358 -28.73 11.61 -28.51
C SER A 358 -28.33 11.74 -29.97
#